data_AF-A0A1Z4BMK3-F1
#
_entry.id   AF-A0A1Z4BMK3-F1
#
_cell.length_a   1.000
_cell.length_b   1.000
_cell.length_c   1.000
_cell.angle_alpha   90.00
_cell.angle_beta   90.00
_cell.angle_gamma   90.00
#
_symmetry.space_group_name_H-M   'P 1'
#
loop_
_entity.id
_entity.type
_entity.pdbx_description
1 polymer ?
#
loop_
_entity_poly.entity_id
_entity_poly.type
_entity_poly.pdbx_seq_one_letter_code
_entity_poly.pdbx_strand_id
1 'polypeptide(L)'
;MEIKWICDAEEDYYNTLAYWYKHNRSYTYSEKIMKAVEVLQREIAKNPYFLAKYSEHLGMYRRNFLDNRFVIYYKVIEDKNRIEIHYFRSTKQRPL
;
A
#
# COMPACT_ATOMS: atom_id res chain seq x y z
N MET A 1 7.50 -13.91 -0.85
CA MET A 1 6.10 -14.16 -0.44
C MET A 1 5.17 -13.71 -1.55
N GLU A 2 4.05 -14.40 -1.75
CA GLU A 2 2.97 -13.98 -2.66
C GLU A 2 2.29 -12.71 -2.11
N ILE A 3 2.04 -11.69 -2.93
CA ILE A 3 1.25 -10.52 -2.53
C ILE A 3 -0.19 -10.72 -2.99
N LYS A 4 -1.15 -10.54 -2.07
CA LYS A 4 -2.57 -10.44 -2.39
C LYS A 4 -3.15 -9.14 -1.84
N TRP A 5 -4.05 -8.56 -2.60
CA TRP A 5 -4.85 -7.42 -2.17
C TRP A 5 -6.23 -7.90 -1.75
N ILE A 6 -6.74 -7.36 -0.66
CA ILE A 6 -8.17 -7.45 -0.35
C ILE A 6 -8.91 -6.48 -1.27
N CYS A 7 -10.13 -6.85 -1.72
CA CYS A 7 -10.90 -6.10 -2.70
C CYS A 7 -11.00 -4.60 -2.36
N ASP A 8 -11.35 -4.27 -1.12
CA ASP A 8 -11.49 -2.87 -0.67
C ASP A 8 -10.18 -2.08 -0.78
N ALA A 9 -9.04 -2.73 -0.47
CA ALA A 9 -7.73 -2.10 -0.56
C ALA A 9 -7.31 -1.85 -2.02
N GLU A 10 -7.65 -2.78 -2.90
CA GLU A 10 -7.42 -2.66 -4.34
C GLU A 10 -8.30 -1.56 -4.93
N GLU A 11 -9.56 -1.49 -4.53
CA GLU A 11 -10.48 -0.41 -4.92
C GLU A 11 -9.97 0.96 -4.46
N ASP A 12 -9.53 1.09 -3.20
CA ASP A 12 -8.93 2.32 -2.67
C ASP A 12 -7.69 2.76 -3.45
N TYR A 13 -6.86 1.79 -3.88
CA TYR A 13 -5.72 2.05 -4.74
C TYR A 13 -6.15 2.62 -6.10
N TYR A 14 -7.08 1.97 -6.81
CA TYR A 14 -7.55 2.48 -8.11
C TYR A 14 -8.29 3.82 -8.00
N ASN A 15 -9.10 4.00 -6.95
CA ASN A 15 -9.76 5.27 -6.66
C ASN A 15 -8.74 6.40 -6.45
N THR A 16 -7.62 6.11 -5.78
CA THR A 16 -6.52 7.06 -5.62
C THR A 16 -5.89 7.42 -6.96
N LEU A 17 -5.61 6.44 -7.82
CA LEU A 17 -5.05 6.70 -9.16
C LEU A 17 -6.00 7.56 -10.01
N ALA A 18 -7.30 7.25 -9.97
CA ALA A 18 -8.32 8.00 -10.69
C ALA A 18 -8.46 9.44 -10.16
N TYR A 19 -8.38 9.64 -8.84
CA TYR A 19 -8.39 10.97 -8.23
C TYR A 19 -7.25 11.84 -8.76
N TRP A 20 -6.02 11.33 -8.71
CA TRP A 20 -4.85 12.11 -9.14
C TRP A 20 -4.84 12.40 -10.63
N TYR A 21 -5.33 11.46 -11.44
CA TYR A 21 -5.55 11.69 -12.86
C TYR A 21 -6.53 12.86 -13.09
N LYS A 22 -7.71 12.81 -12.45
CA LYS A 22 -8.74 13.87 -12.58
C LYS A 22 -8.25 15.21 -12.06
N HIS A 23 -7.56 15.22 -10.92
CA HIS A 23 -7.08 16.44 -10.27
C HIS A 23 -5.97 17.13 -11.08
N ASN A 24 -4.99 16.37 -11.57
CA ASN A 24 -3.85 16.92 -12.31
C ASN A 24 -4.12 17.05 -13.82
N ARG A 25 -5.23 16.47 -14.32
CA ARG A 25 -5.53 16.31 -15.75
C ARG A 25 -4.39 15.63 -16.53
N SER A 26 -3.68 14.72 -15.87
CA SER A 26 -2.52 14.01 -16.40
C SER A 26 -2.28 12.73 -15.61
N TYR A 27 -1.79 11.69 -16.30
CA TYR A 27 -1.43 10.41 -15.70
C TYR A 27 -0.08 10.43 -14.97
N THR A 28 0.76 11.45 -15.15
CA THR A 28 2.16 11.46 -14.67
C THR A 28 2.29 11.12 -13.19
N TYR A 29 1.41 11.67 -12.34
CA TYR A 29 1.47 11.39 -10.90
C TYR A 29 0.87 10.02 -10.54
N SER A 30 -0.20 9.60 -11.22
CA SER A 30 -0.77 8.26 -11.05
C SER A 30 0.23 7.17 -11.45
N GLU A 31 0.96 7.34 -12.56
CA GLU A 31 2.05 6.45 -12.96
C GLU A 31 3.19 6.42 -11.95
N LYS A 32 3.52 7.56 -11.32
CA LYS A 32 4.51 7.61 -10.23
C LYS A 32 4.05 6.78 -9.03
N ILE A 33 2.77 6.82 -8.69
CA ILE A 33 2.20 6.01 -7.61
C ILE A 33 2.28 4.52 -7.98
N MET A 34 1.85 4.14 -9.19
CA MET A 34 1.90 2.75 -9.67
C MET A 34 3.31 2.16 -9.56
N LYS A 35 4.32 2.86 -10.10
CA LYS A 35 5.72 2.44 -10.02
C LYS A 35 6.21 2.28 -8.58
N ALA A 36 5.81 3.19 -7.69
CA ALA A 36 6.20 3.12 -6.28
C ALA A 36 5.53 1.94 -5.57
N VAL A 37 4.28 1.61 -5.91
CA VAL A 37 3.57 0.42 -5.39
C VAL A 37 4.23 -0.87 -5.90
N GLU A 38 4.64 -0.95 -7.16
CA GLU A 38 5.38 -2.10 -7.69
C GLU A 38 6.70 -2.34 -6.93
N VAL A 39 7.49 -1.28 -6.72
CA VAL A 39 8.75 -1.35 -5.96
C VAL A 39 8.47 -1.82 -4.53
N LEU A 40 7.49 -1.20 -3.86
CA LEU A 40 7.12 -1.55 -2.50
C LEU A 40 6.68 -3.01 -2.37
N GLN A 41 5.86 -3.50 -3.30
CA GLN A 41 5.41 -4.90 -3.32
C GLN A 41 6.59 -5.87 -3.43
N ARG A 42 7.59 -5.56 -4.26
CA ARG A 42 8.81 -6.39 -4.37
C ARG A 42 9.63 -6.35 -3.07
N GLU A 43 9.74 -5.19 -2.44
CA GLU A 43 10.46 -5.04 -1.17
C GLU A 43 9.79 -5.84 -0.06
N ILE A 44 8.49 -5.66 0.18
CA ILE A 44 7.78 -6.37 1.24
C ILE A 44 7.67 -7.87 0.95
N ALA A 45 7.57 -8.29 -0.32
CA ALA A 45 7.59 -9.70 -0.69
C ALA A 45 8.91 -10.39 -0.35
N LYS A 46 10.02 -9.65 -0.33
CA LYS A 46 11.36 -10.15 -0.01
C LYS A 46 11.68 -10.02 1.48
N ASN A 47 11.33 -8.90 2.10
CA ASN A 47 11.59 -8.63 3.51
C ASN A 47 10.41 -7.87 4.14
N PRO A 48 9.36 -8.57 4.56
CA PRO A 48 8.10 -7.96 4.98
C PRO A 48 8.21 -7.13 6.26
N TYR A 49 9.26 -7.31 7.06
CA TYR A 49 9.42 -6.61 8.34
C TYR A 49 10.35 -5.41 8.23
N PHE A 50 11.13 -5.31 7.15
CA PHE A 50 12.12 -4.24 6.99
C PHE A 50 11.46 -2.87 6.88
N LEU A 51 11.82 -1.99 7.82
CA LEU A 51 11.31 -0.62 7.96
C LEU A 51 9.77 -0.54 8.12
N ALA A 52 9.09 -1.66 8.29
CA ALA A 52 7.69 -1.71 8.65
C ALA A 52 7.51 -1.30 10.12
N LYS A 53 6.37 -0.70 10.44
CA LYS A 53 5.96 -0.48 11.83
C LYS A 53 4.75 -1.35 12.11
N TYR A 54 4.67 -1.95 13.28
CA TYR A 54 3.48 -2.69 13.67
C TYR A 54 2.46 -1.73 14.31
N SER A 55 1.19 -1.85 13.92
CA SER A 55 0.07 -1.17 14.55
C SER A 55 -0.67 -2.17 15.42
N GLU A 56 -0.51 -2.08 16.74
CA GLU A 56 -1.20 -2.96 17.69
C GLU A 56 -2.72 -2.80 17.60
N HIS A 57 -3.20 -1.56 17.43
CA HIS A 57 -4.63 -1.26 17.30
C HIS A 57 -5.28 -1.98 16.11
N LEU A 58 -4.57 -2.08 14.99
CA LEU A 58 -5.08 -2.72 13.77
C LEU A 58 -4.66 -4.19 13.65
N GLY A 59 -3.71 -4.66 14.46
CA GLY A 59 -3.10 -5.98 14.33
C GLY A 59 -2.40 -6.20 12.98
N MET A 60 -1.78 -5.16 12.42
CA MET A 60 -1.20 -5.15 11.07
C MET A 60 0.13 -4.40 11.01
N TYR A 61 0.99 -4.80 10.09
CA TYR A 61 2.15 -4.00 9.71
C TYR A 61 1.72 -2.83 8.81
N ARG A 62 2.41 -1.70 8.93
CA ARG A 62 2.27 -0.54 8.05
C ARG A 62 3.59 -0.16 7.43
N ARG A 63 3.54 0.20 6.15
CA ARG A 63 4.71 0.68 5.41
C ARG A 63 4.38 1.92 4.62
N ASN A 64 5.12 2.98 4.92
CA ASN A 64 4.97 4.27 4.26
C ASN A 64 5.95 4.33 3.09
N PHE A 65 5.52 4.94 1.98
CA PHE A 65 6.31 5.02 0.75
C PHE A 65 5.99 6.32 -0.01
N LEU A 66 6.75 6.56 -1.09
CA LEU A 66 6.65 7.76 -1.90
C LEU A 66 6.71 9.03 -1.04
N ASP A 67 7.83 9.24 -0.35
CA ASP A 67 8.06 10.36 0.58
C ASP A 67 6.97 10.51 1.64
N ASN A 68 6.56 9.38 2.23
CA ASN A 68 5.56 9.34 3.30
C ASN A 68 4.16 9.85 2.89
N ARG A 69 3.87 9.92 1.59
CA ARG A 69 2.56 10.39 1.05
C ARG A 69 1.50 9.30 1.05
N PHE A 70 1.93 8.05 1.01
CA PHE A 70 1.06 6.88 0.99
C PHE A 70 1.54 5.84 1.99
N VAL A 71 0.60 5.03 2.44
CA VAL A 71 0.84 3.92 3.38
C VAL A 71 -0.03 2.74 2.98
N ILE A 72 0.57 1.54 3.05
CA ILE A 72 -0.17 0.29 3.03
C ILE A 72 -0.19 -0.32 4.43
N TYR A 73 -1.26 -1.04 4.74
CA TYR A 73 -1.37 -1.90 5.91
C TYR A 73 -1.54 -3.34 5.45
N TYR A 74 -0.76 -4.24 6.02
CA TYR A 74 -0.74 -5.63 5.58
C TYR A 74 -0.51 -6.61 6.73
N LYS A 75 -0.94 -7.85 6.48
CA LYS A 75 -0.68 -9.01 7.33
C LYS A 75 0.32 -9.93 6.63
N VAL A 76 1.23 -10.49 7.42
CA VAL A 76 2.15 -11.54 6.96
C VAL A 76 1.60 -12.87 7.44
N ILE A 77 1.30 -13.75 6.51
CA ILE A 77 0.75 -15.09 6.73
C ILE A 77 1.85 -16.09 6.38
N GLU A 78 2.72 -16.34 7.35
CA GLU A 78 3.95 -17.14 7.18
C GLU A 78 3.65 -18.57 6.74
N ASP A 79 2.62 -19.21 7.31
CA ASP A 79 2.20 -20.58 6.98
C ASP A 79 1.78 -20.74 5.51
N LYS A 80 1.33 -19.65 4.87
CA LYS A 80 0.94 -19.62 3.45
C LYS A 80 1.97 -18.93 2.56
N ASN A 81 3.11 -18.51 3.11
CA ASN A 81 4.11 -17.69 2.41
C ASN A 81 3.48 -16.50 1.66
N ARG A 82 2.49 -15.85 2.31
CA ARG A 82 1.63 -14.82 1.70
C ARG A 82 1.61 -13.54 2.52
N ILE A 83 1.54 -12.41 1.82
CA ILE A 83 1.27 -11.10 2.39
C ILE A 83 -0.06 -10.62 1.85
N GLU A 84 -0.95 -10.20 2.74
CA GLU A 84 -2.24 -9.62 2.38
C GLU A 84 -2.23 -8.13 2.67
N ILE A 85 -2.49 -7.30 1.65
CA ILE A 85 -2.67 -5.86 1.79
C ILE A 85 -4.15 -5.59 2.07
N HIS A 86 -4.43 -5.10 3.27
CA HIS A 86 -5.78 -4.85 3.79
C HIS A 86 -6.20 -3.38 3.64
N TYR A 87 -5.25 -2.44 3.59
CA TYR A 87 -5.55 -1.03 3.36
C TYR A 87 -4.49 -0.35 2.50
N PHE A 88 -4.92 0.54 1.62
CA PHE A 88 -4.09 1.49 0.89
C PHE A 88 -4.60 2.90 1.14
N ARG A 89 -3.74 3.80 1.63
CA ARG A 89 -4.18 5.13 2.07
C ARG A 89 -3.21 6.22 1.65
N SER A 90 -3.75 7.39 1.35
CA SER A 90 -2.96 8.62 1.40
C SER A 90 -2.82 9.09 2.85
N THR A 91 -1.64 9.56 3.25
CA THR A 91 -1.40 10.06 4.60
C THR A 91 -2.14 11.36 4.93
N LYS A 92 -2.77 11.99 3.93
CA LYS A 92 -3.67 13.14 4.10
C LYS A 92 -5.12 12.75 4.43
N GLN A 93 -5.48 11.47 4.30
CA GLN A 93 -6.80 10.98 4.71
C GLN A 93 -6.89 10.92 6.25
N ARG A 94 -8.12 10.87 6.77
CA ARG A 94 -8.34 10.65 8.21
C ARG A 94 -7.70 9.32 8.64
N PRO A 95 -7.16 9.23 9.87
CA PRO A 95 -6.66 7.97 10.44
C PRO A 95 -7.69 6.85 10.33
N LEU A 96 -7.20 5.62 10.19
CA LEU A 96 -8.01 4.40 10.31
C LEU A 96 -8.29 4.12 11.80
#